data_AF-A0A6V7M6D7-F1
#
_entry.id   AF-A0A6V7M6D7-F1
#
_cell.length_a   1.000
_cell.length_b   1.000
_cell.length_c   1.000
_cell.angle_alpha   90.00
_cell.angle_beta   90.00
_cell.angle_gamma   90.00
#
_symmetry.space_group_name_H-M   'P 1'
#
loop_
_entity.id
_entity.type
_entity.pdbx_description
1 polymer ?
#
loop_
_entity_poly.entity_id
_entity_poly.type
_entity_poly.pdbx_seq_one_letter_code
_entity_poly.pdbx_strand_id
1 'polypeptide(L)' 'LNKIPVIIHKFLDRQNLHQELESELTFLSTDLLHHNVNFSACGILSLDGKLLHS' A
#
# COMPACT_ATOMS: atom_id res chain seq x y z
N LEU A 1 -25.38 31.70 3.79
CA LEU A 1 -24.31 30.98 3.06
C LEU A 1 -24.61 29.48 3.07
N ASN A 2 -24.87 28.93 1.88
CA ASN A 2 -25.39 27.57 1.70
C ASN A 2 -24.27 26.55 1.99
N LYS A 3 -24.36 25.79 3.08
CA LYS A 3 -23.29 24.89 3.57
C LYS A 3 -23.30 23.50 2.92
N ILE A 4 -24.36 23.17 2.17
CA ILE A 4 -24.57 21.86 1.56
C ILE A 4 -23.45 21.45 0.59
N PRO A 5 -22.96 22.32 -0.33
CA PRO A 5 -21.90 21.95 -1.27
C PRO A 5 -20.59 21.54 -0.59
N VAL A 6 -20.23 22.20 0.52
CA VAL A 6 -19.00 21.92 1.28
C VAL A 6 -19.08 20.56 1.98
N ILE A 7 -20.26 20.19 2.47
CA ILE A 7 -20.47 18.88 3.12
C ILE A 7 -20.39 17.76 2.08
N ILE A 8 -21.01 17.95 0.91
CA ILE A 8 -20.95 16.98 -0.19
C ILE A 8 -19.51 16.77 -0.66
N HIS A 9 -18.75 17.85 -0.87
CA HIS A 9 -17.34 17.74 -1.27
C HIS A 9 -16.51 16.96 -0.25
N LYS A 10 -16.65 17.28 1.05
CA LYS A 10 -15.93 16.57 2.12
C LYS A 10 -16.33 15.09 2.22
N PHE A 11 -17.57 14.76 1.90
CA PHE A 11 -18.03 13.37 1.91
C PHE A 11 -17.46 12.60 0.71
N LEU A 12 -17.49 13.18 -0.48
CA LEU A 12 -16.90 12.61 -1.69
C LEU A 12 -15.38 12.42 -1.54
N ASP A 13 -14.66 13.42 -1.01
CA ASP A 13 -13.22 13.31 -0.74
C ASP A 13 -12.90 12.15 0.21
N ARG A 14 -13.70 11.98 1.26
CA ARG A 14 -13.52 10.87 2.21
C ARG A 14 -13.76 9.51 1.59
N GLN A 15 -14.74 9.39 0.70
CA GLN A 15 -15.01 8.15 -0.02
C GLN A 15 -13.87 7.83 -1.00
N ASN A 16 -13.38 8.82 -1.73
CA ASN A 16 -12.24 8.65 -2.63
C ASN A 16 -10.99 8.22 -1.86
N LEU A 17 -10.69 8.87 -0.73
CA LEU A 17 -9.57 8.48 0.14
C LEU A 17 -9.71 7.04 0.64
N HIS A 18 -10.93 6.62 0.97
CA HIS A 18 -11.18 5.26 1.44
C HIS A 18 -10.93 4.23 0.33
N GLN A 19 -11.37 4.51 -0.89
CA GLN A 19 -11.12 3.64 -2.04
C GLN A 19 -9.63 3.56 -2.41
N GLU A 20 -8.92 4.69 -2.38
CA GLU A 20 -7.47 4.70 -2.59
C GLU A 20 -6.74 3.87 -1.54
N LEU A 21 -7.10 4.03 -0.26
CA LEU A 21 -6.51 3.28 0.84
C LEU A 21 -6.81 1.78 0.75
N GLU A 22 -8.04 1.38 0.40
CA GLU A 22 -8.39 -0.03 0.18
C GLU A 22 -7.61 -0.65 -0.97
N SER A 23 -7.40 0.11 -2.06
CA SER A 23 -6.59 -0.30 -3.20
C SER A 23 -5.12 -0.50 -2.82
N GLU A 24 -4.52 0.46 -2.09
CA GLU A 24 -3.14 0.37 -1.62
C GLU A 24 -2.93 -0.79 -0.65
N LEU A 25 -3.86 -1.00 0.29
CA LEU A 25 -3.80 -2.11 1.23
C LEU A 25 -3.95 -3.46 0.52
N THR A 26 -4.79 -3.52 -0.50
CA THR A 26 -4.93 -4.72 -1.33
C THR A 26 -3.62 -5.01 -2.05
N PHE A 27 -3.03 -4.03 -2.75
CA PHE A 27 -1.73 -4.16 -3.42
C PHE A 27 -0.62 -4.61 -2.46
N LEU A 28 -0.51 -3.97 -1.29
CA LEU A 28 0.48 -4.35 -0.27
C LEU A 28 0.28 -5.80 0.19
N SER A 29 -0.95 -6.21 0.44
CA SER A 29 -1.27 -7.55 0.91
C SER A 29 -1.01 -8.61 -0.18
N THR A 30 -1.54 -8.41 -1.39
CA THR A 30 -1.51 -9.41 -2.45
C THR A 30 -0.17 -9.47 -3.18
N ASP A 31 0.43 -8.33 -3.48
CA ASP A 31 1.58 -8.26 -4.38
C ASP A 31 2.92 -8.21 -3.63
N LEU A 32 2.93 -7.71 -2.38
CA LEU A 32 4.17 -7.57 -1.61
C LEU A 32 4.27 -8.57 -0.46
N LEU A 33 3.20 -8.81 0.31
CA LEU A 33 3.25 -9.69 1.48
C LEU A 33 3.00 -11.17 1.14
N HIS A 34 2.10 -11.45 0.20
CA HIS A 34 1.84 -12.82 -0.24
C HIS A 34 2.78 -13.31 -1.35
N HIS A 35 3.50 -12.39 -2.00
CA HIS A 35 4.57 -12.77 -2.91
C HIS A 35 5.81 -13.08 -2.09
N ASN A 36 6.39 -14.27 -2.28
CA ASN A 36 7.65 -14.63 -1.64
C ASN A 36 8.79 -13.86 -2.32
N VAL A 37 8.96 -12.59 -1.95
CA VAL A 37 9.97 -11.70 -2.51
C VAL A 37 11.33 -12.19 -2.04
N ASN A 38 12.08 -12.79 -2.96
CA ASN A 38 13.46 -13.19 -2.71
C ASN A 38 14.40 -12.06 -3.11
N PHE A 39 15.09 -11.48 -2.15
CA PHE A 39 16.13 -10.50 -2.39
C PHE A 39 17.41 -11.20 -2.82
N SER A 40 17.96 -10.81 -3.97
CA SER A 40 19.26 -11.31 -4.41
C SER A 40 20.21 -10.20 -4.86
N ALA A 41 21.48 -10.29 -4.49
CA ALA A 41 22.53 -9.46 -5.07
C ALA A 41 22.96 -10.03 -6.41
N CYS A 42 22.84 -9.21 -7.46
CA CYS A 42 23.20 -9.55 -8.85
C CYS A 42 22.53 -10.84 -9.39
N GLY A 43 21.41 -11.29 -8.80
CA GLY A 43 20.74 -12.55 -9.19
C GLY A 43 21.45 -13.82 -8.74
N ILE A 44 22.52 -13.73 -7.94
CA ILE A 44 23.41 -14.87 -7.62
C ILE A 44 23.40 -15.18 -6.12
N LEU A 45 23.27 -14.16 -5.27
CA LEU A 45 23.36 -14.31 -3.81
C LEU A 45 22.01 -13.99 -3.17
N SER A 46 21.30 -14.99 -2.62
CA SER A 46 20.09 -14.73 -1.81
C SER A 46 20.48 -14.01 -0.51
N LEU A 47 19.83 -12.88 -0.26
CA LEU A 47 20.03 -12.01 0.90
C LEU A 47 18.98 -12.26 2.00
N ASP A 48 17.94 -13.03 1.69
CA ASP A 48 16.78 -13.30 2.56
C ASP A 48 17.16 -13.95 3.89
N GLY A 49 18.30 -14.65 3.94
CA GLY A 49 18.74 -15.40 5.13
C GLY A 49 19.72 -14.68 6.05
N LYS A 50 20.21 -13.46 5.74
CA LYS A 50 21.39 -12.91 6.46
C LYS A 50 21.34 -11.44 6.90
N LEU A 51 20.31 -10.66 6.56
CA LEU A 51 20.24 -9.26 7.00
C LEU A 51 19.80 -9.07 8.48
N LEU A 52 19.43 -10.15 9.18
CA LEU A 52 19.00 -10.12 10.59
C LEU A 52 20.12 -10.42 11.60
N HIS A 53 21.38 -10.58 11.16
CA HIS A 53 22.52 -10.69 12.06
C HIS A 53 23.64 -9.76 11.61
N SER A 54 23.68 -8.56 12.21
CA SER A 54 24.91 -7.81 12.47
C SER A 54 25.09 -7.65 13.97
#